data_AF-A0A840WUS9-F1
#
_entry.id   AF-A0A840WUS9-F1
#
_cell.length_a   1.000
_cell.length_b   1.000
_cell.length_c   1.000
_cell.angle_alpha   90.00
_cell.angle_beta   90.00
_cell.angle_gamma   90.00
#
_symmetry.space_group_name_H-M   'P 1'
#
loop_
_entity.id
_entity.type
_entity.pdbx_description
1 polymer ?
#
loop_
_entity_poly.entity_id
_entity_poly.type
_entity_poly.pdbx_seq_one_letter_code
_entity_poly.pdbx_strand_id
1 'polypeptide(L)'
;MPEQRTPAPGWEGLPSPDEPGWAGWCRHWLAVHSPVGLTRQVAAGHLSARSHGRMLWRHLTERRLLLEEQLVQEQTDGITGRQLQARAEGAVEELAEACEILRVLELIGPHLPGR
;
A
#
# COMPACT_ATOMS: atom_id res chain seq x y z
N MET A 1 -19.85 -20.08 -24.00
CA MET A 1 -18.69 -20.27 -23.10
C MET A 1 -18.22 -18.89 -22.71
N PRO A 2 -18.24 -18.49 -21.42
CA PRO A 2 -17.65 -17.22 -21.04
C PRO A 2 -16.14 -17.32 -21.26
N GLU A 3 -15.58 -16.40 -22.04
CA GLU A 3 -14.14 -16.29 -22.24
C GLU A 3 -13.49 -16.07 -20.88
N GLN A 4 -12.64 -17.00 -20.44
CA GLN A 4 -11.74 -16.77 -19.33
C GLN A 4 -10.76 -15.68 -19.77
N ARG A 5 -11.05 -14.43 -19.42
CA ARG A 5 -10.09 -13.34 -19.58
C ARG A 5 -8.90 -13.67 -18.69
N THR A 6 -7.75 -13.97 -19.30
CA THR A 6 -6.48 -14.01 -18.60
C THR A 6 -6.32 -12.67 -17.87
N PRO A 7 -6.06 -12.67 -16.55
CA PRO A 7 -5.85 -11.42 -15.82
C PRO A 7 -4.70 -10.65 -16.46
N ALA A 8 -4.85 -9.33 -16.57
CA ALA A 8 -3.77 -8.49 -17.07
C ALA A 8 -2.55 -8.61 -16.14
N PRO A 9 -1.32 -8.47 -16.67
CA PRO A 9 -0.11 -8.54 -15.85
C PRO A 9 -0.21 -7.62 -14.62
N GLY A 10 0.06 -8.17 -13.44
CA GLY A 10 -0.03 -7.46 -12.15
C GLY A 10 -1.34 -7.69 -11.39
N TRP A 11 -2.37 -8.26 -12.02
CA TRP A 11 -3.66 -8.61 -11.38
C TRP A 11 -3.71 -10.03 -10.81
N GLU A 12 -2.59 -10.76 -10.81
CA GLU A 12 -2.53 -12.12 -10.31
C GLU A 12 -2.96 -12.18 -8.82
N GLY A 13 -4.08 -12.86 -8.54
CA GLY A 13 -4.62 -12.97 -7.18
C GLY A 13 -5.51 -11.81 -6.73
N LEU A 14 -5.74 -10.79 -7.56
CA LEU A 14 -6.67 -9.69 -7.29
C LEU A 14 -8.08 -10.01 -7.85
N PRO A 15 -9.16 -9.66 -7.14
CA PRO A 15 -10.51 -9.79 -7.69
C PRO A 15 -10.73 -8.81 -8.85
N SER A 16 -11.64 -9.16 -9.76
CA SER A 16 -11.97 -8.26 -10.87
C SER A 16 -12.80 -7.06 -10.37
N PRO A 17 -12.58 -5.84 -10.89
CA PRO A 17 -13.41 -4.68 -10.59
C PRO A 17 -14.90 -4.84 -10.92
N ASP A 18 -15.19 -5.71 -11.90
CA ASP A 18 -16.55 -5.97 -12.38
C ASP A 18 -17.27 -7.07 -11.58
N GLU A 19 -16.59 -7.72 -10.63
CA GLU A 19 -17.15 -8.82 -9.84
C GLU A 19 -17.96 -8.32 -8.62
N PRO A 20 -19.06 -9.03 -8.28
CA PRO A 20 -19.77 -8.77 -7.04
C PRO A 20 -18.83 -9.01 -5.85
N GLY A 21 -18.65 -7.99 -5.02
CA GLY A 21 -17.74 -8.03 -3.87
C GLY A 21 -16.55 -7.10 -3.98
N TRP A 22 -16.24 -6.55 -5.17
CA TRP A 22 -15.15 -5.60 -5.39
C TRP A 22 -15.12 -4.45 -4.37
N ALA A 23 -16.28 -3.80 -4.15
CA ALA A 23 -16.36 -2.68 -3.21
C ALA A 23 -16.11 -3.11 -1.75
N GLY A 24 -16.53 -4.32 -1.37
CA GLY A 24 -16.25 -4.89 -0.05
C GLY A 24 -14.76 -5.21 0.12
N TRP A 25 -14.18 -5.85 -0.88
CA TRP A 25 -12.75 -6.15 -0.93
C TRP A 25 -11.90 -4.88 -0.86
N CYS A 26 -12.19 -3.85 -1.65
CA CYS A 26 -11.46 -2.57 -1.61
C CYS A 26 -11.45 -1.95 -0.22
N ARG A 27 -12.62 -1.91 0.45
CA ARG A 27 -12.72 -1.35 1.81
C ARG A 27 -11.91 -2.16 2.81
N HIS A 28 -11.98 -3.49 2.74
CA HIS A 28 -11.22 -4.36 3.63
C HIS A 28 -9.72 -4.23 3.39
N TRP A 29 -9.27 -4.33 2.14
CA TRP A 29 -7.87 -4.23 1.75
C TRP A 29 -7.27 -2.89 2.17
N LEU A 30 -7.94 -1.77 1.87
CA LEU A 30 -7.50 -0.44 2.30
C LEU A 30 -7.41 -0.33 3.82
N ALA A 31 -8.35 -0.91 4.57
CA ALA A 31 -8.33 -0.87 6.04
C ALA A 31 -7.18 -1.70 6.64
N VAL A 32 -6.84 -2.84 6.05
CA VAL A 32 -5.73 -3.71 6.48
C VAL A 32 -4.39 -3.03 6.28
N HIS A 33 -4.19 -2.37 5.13
CA HIS A 33 -2.90 -1.76 4.76
C HIS A 33 -2.78 -0.29 5.16
N SER A 34 -3.78 0.26 5.86
CA SER A 34 -3.73 1.64 6.34
C SER A 34 -3.30 1.71 7.80
N PRO A 35 -2.51 2.73 8.18
CA PRO A 35 -2.32 3.06 9.58
C PRO A 35 -3.66 3.27 10.29
N VAL A 36 -3.76 2.83 11.55
CA VAL A 36 -4.98 2.94 12.36
C VAL A 36 -5.53 4.37 12.39
N GLY A 37 -4.62 5.37 12.48
CA GLY A 37 -5.01 6.79 12.45
C GLY A 37 -5.69 7.21 11.15
N LEU A 38 -5.18 6.74 10.01
CA LEU A 38 -5.74 7.01 8.69
C LEU A 38 -7.11 6.34 8.53
N THR A 39 -7.24 5.08 8.94
CA THR A 39 -8.52 4.35 8.92
C THR A 39 -9.58 5.04 9.78
N ARG A 40 -9.21 5.54 10.96
CA ARG A 40 -10.11 6.32 11.84
C ARG A 40 -10.53 7.64 11.18
N GLN A 41 -9.61 8.35 10.54
CA GLN A 41 -9.91 9.59 9.83
C GLN A 41 -10.88 9.38 8.67
N VAL A 42 -10.68 8.31 7.88
CA VAL A 42 -11.59 7.91 6.80
C VAL A 42 -12.98 7.59 7.32
N ALA A 43 -13.07 6.81 8.41
CA ALA A 43 -14.34 6.44 9.03
C ALA A 43 -15.09 7.67 9.57
N ALA A 44 -14.40 8.56 10.28
CA ALA A 44 -14.98 9.77 10.85
C ALA A 44 -15.43 10.77 9.76
N GLY A 45 -14.69 10.85 8.65
CA GLY A 45 -15.02 11.73 7.52
C GLY A 45 -15.99 11.13 6.51
N HIS A 46 -16.46 9.89 6.71
CA HIS A 46 -17.26 9.13 5.74
C HIS A 46 -16.66 9.15 4.32
N LEU A 47 -15.33 9.04 4.22
CA LEU A 47 -14.63 9.17 2.95
C LEU A 47 -14.84 7.93 2.08
N SER A 48 -14.97 8.15 0.76
CA SER A 48 -15.06 7.07 -0.22
C SER A 48 -13.75 6.27 -0.29
N ALA A 49 -13.82 5.02 -0.76
CA ALA A 49 -12.65 4.16 -0.94
C ALA A 49 -11.58 4.81 -1.84
N ARG A 50 -12.00 5.58 -2.86
CA ARG A 50 -11.09 6.35 -3.71
C ARG A 50 -10.33 7.43 -2.94
N SER A 51 -11.00 8.15 -2.05
CA SER A 51 -10.34 9.15 -1.20
C SER A 51 -9.42 8.51 -0.18
N HIS A 52 -9.84 7.40 0.43
CA HIS A 52 -9.00 6.57 1.30
C HIS A 52 -7.74 6.10 0.56
N GLY A 53 -7.87 5.51 -0.63
CA GLY A 53 -6.74 5.05 -1.44
C GLY A 53 -5.76 6.17 -1.79
N ARG A 54 -6.23 7.39 -2.11
CA ARG A 54 -5.35 8.54 -2.32
C ARG A 54 -4.61 8.97 -1.07
N MET A 55 -5.27 8.98 0.08
CA MET A 55 -4.63 9.30 1.36
C MET A 55 -3.57 8.26 1.72
N LEU A 56 -3.89 6.97 1.52
CA LEU A 56 -2.95 5.88 1.77
C LEU A 56 -1.75 5.96 0.82
N TRP A 57 -1.98 6.20 -0.47
CA TRP A 57 -0.90 6.38 -1.46
C TRP A 57 0.04 7.51 -1.06
N ARG A 58 -0.52 8.66 -0.64
CA ARG A 58 0.28 9.79 -0.16
C ARG A 58 1.11 9.42 1.06
N HIS A 59 0.48 8.80 2.05
CA HIS A 59 1.15 8.37 3.28
C HIS A 59 2.32 7.43 2.99
N LEU A 60 2.10 6.41 2.16
CA LEU A 60 3.12 5.43 1.81
C LEU A 60 4.24 6.03 0.95
N THR A 61 3.92 6.95 0.05
CA THR A 61 4.94 7.66 -0.75
C THR A 61 5.86 8.50 0.15
N GLU A 62 5.28 9.25 1.10
CA GLU A 62 6.03 10.01 2.10
C GLU A 62 6.88 9.07 2.97
N ARG A 63 6.32 7.94 3.42
CA ARG A 63 7.04 6.95 4.23
C ARG A 63 8.18 6.28 3.48
N ARG A 64 7.99 5.92 2.21
CA ARG A 64 9.01 5.34 1.33
C ARG A 64 10.23 6.24 1.24
N LEU A 65 10.02 7.54 0.96
CA LEU A 65 11.11 8.51 0.86
C LEU A 65 11.91 8.62 2.15
N LEU A 66 11.24 8.63 3.30
CA LEU A 66 11.91 8.66 4.60
C LEU A 66 12.74 7.39 4.86
N LEU A 67 12.22 6.22 4.50
CA LEU A 67 12.93 4.95 4.65
C LEU A 67 14.16 4.89 3.73
N GLU A 68 14.01 5.33 2.48
CA GLU A 68 15.12 5.42 1.51
C GLU A 68 16.23 6.36 2.02
N GLU A 69 15.87 7.53 2.55
CA GLU A 69 16.83 8.48 3.14
C GLU A 69 17.54 7.90 4.37
N GLN A 70 16.80 7.23 5.25
CA GLN A 70 17.36 6.56 6.44
C GLN A 70 18.38 5.49 6.05
N LEU A 71 18.05 4.64 5.08
CA LEU A 71 18.94 3.57 4.63
C LEU A 71 20.21 4.11 3.97
N VAL A 72 20.11 5.19 3.18
CA VAL A 72 21.28 5.84 2.58
C VAL A 72 22.18 6.45 3.66
N GLN A 73 21.59 7.09 4.68
CA GLN A 73 22.35 7.67 5.79
C GLN A 73 23.08 6.58 6.59
N GLU A 74 22.40 5.48 6.93
CA GLU A 74 22.99 4.35 7.66
C GLU A 74 24.15 3.70 6.88
N GLN A 75 24.03 3.58 5.55
CA GLN A 75 25.11 3.09 4.68
C GLN A 75 26.32 4.04 4.67
N THR A 76 26.06 5.35 4.65
CA THR A 76 27.11 6.38 4.62
C THR A 76 27.88 6.44 5.94
N ASP A 77 27.19 6.25 7.06
CA ASP A 77 27.78 6.33 8.39
C ASP A 77 28.62 5.09 8.78
N GLY A 78 28.66 4.05 7.93
CA GLY A 78 29.54 2.89 8.11
C GLY A 78 29.28 2.12 9.41
N ILE A 79 28.02 2.08 9.87
CA ILE A 79 27.65 1.70 11.22
C ILE A 79 27.69 0.17 11.41
N THR A 80 28.61 -0.34 12.24
CA THR A 80 28.83 -1.78 12.50
C THR A 80 28.31 -2.27 13.86
N GLY A 81 27.02 -2.05 14.17
CA GLY A 81 26.39 -2.52 15.41
C GLY A 81 25.20 -3.46 15.19
N ARG A 82 25.07 -4.56 15.94
CA ARG A 82 23.96 -5.53 15.78
C ARG A 82 22.56 -4.92 15.92
N GLN A 83 22.39 -3.95 16.82
CA GLN A 83 21.11 -3.27 17.00
C GLN A 83 20.77 -2.33 15.83
N LEU A 84 21.79 -1.83 15.13
CA LEU A 84 21.64 -0.96 13.98
C LEU A 84 21.39 -1.80 12.72
N GLN A 85 22.06 -2.95 12.60
CA GLN A 85 21.75 -3.99 11.60
C GLN A 85 20.27 -4.41 11.63
N ALA A 86 19.73 -4.72 12.82
CA ALA A 86 18.33 -5.12 12.96
C ALA A 86 17.34 -3.99 12.60
N ARG A 87 17.72 -2.73 12.82
CA ARG A 87 16.91 -1.57 12.40
C ARG A 87 16.92 -1.39 10.89
N ALA A 88 18.10 -1.52 10.27
CA ALA A 88 18.25 -1.47 8.82
C ALA A 88 17.44 -2.58 8.15
N GLU A 89 17.50 -3.80 8.68
CA GLU A 89 16.70 -4.94 8.20
C GLU A 89 15.19 -4.65 8.31
N GLY A 90 14.73 -4.12 9.45
CA GLY A 90 13.34 -3.71 9.61
C GLY A 90 12.92 -2.59 8.65
N ALA A 91 13.79 -1.61 8.39
CA ALA A 91 13.53 -0.53 7.44
C ALA A 91 13.48 -1.04 5.98
N VAL A 92 14.31 -2.02 5.62
CA VAL A 92 14.26 -2.68 4.31
C VAL A 92 12.98 -3.47 4.13
N GLU A 93 12.55 -4.23 5.16
CA GLU A 93 11.28 -4.97 5.13
C GLU A 93 10.08 -4.02 4.99
N GLU A 94 10.05 -2.95 5.79
CA GLU A 94 9.01 -1.92 5.72
C GLU A 94 9.00 -1.21 4.35
N LEU A 95 10.18 -0.95 3.76
CA LEU A 95 10.29 -0.35 2.44
C LEU A 95 9.74 -1.28 1.35
N ALA A 96 10.05 -2.58 1.44
CA ALA A 96 9.53 -3.59 0.52
C ALA A 96 8.01 -3.69 0.62
N GLU A 97 7.45 -3.72 1.83
CA GLU A 97 6.01 -3.72 2.06
C GLU A 97 5.34 -2.47 1.49
N ALA A 98 5.90 -1.28 1.78
CA ALA A 98 5.36 -0.02 1.27
C ALA A 98 5.35 0.03 -0.26
N CYS A 99 6.41 -0.45 -0.92
CA CYS A 99 6.50 -0.56 -2.38
C CYS A 99 5.43 -1.49 -2.94
N GLU A 100 5.19 -2.64 -2.30
CA GLU A 100 4.19 -3.60 -2.75
C GLU A 100 2.77 -3.05 -2.62
N ILE A 101 2.45 -2.39 -1.50
CA ILE A 101 1.15 -1.75 -1.31
C ILE A 101 0.94 -0.62 -2.33
N LEU A 102 1.97 0.19 -2.60
CA LEU A 102 1.93 1.23 -3.63
C LEU A 102 1.67 0.63 -5.02
N ARG A 103 2.33 -0.47 -5.37
CA ARG A 103 2.11 -1.19 -6.64
C ARG A 103 0.66 -1.63 -6.79
N VAL A 104 0.08 -2.21 -5.73
CA VAL A 104 -1.34 -2.61 -5.76
C VAL A 104 -2.25 -1.39 -5.87
N LEU A 105 -1.96 -0.29 -5.16
CA LEU A 105 -2.73 0.96 -5.26
C LEU A 105 -2.69 1.58 -6.66
N GLU A 106 -1.57 1.49 -7.36
CA GLU A 106 -1.45 1.93 -8.75
C GLU A 106 -2.36 1.13 -9.68
N LEU A 107 -2.45 -0.19 -9.45
CA LEU A 107 -3.30 -1.10 -10.23
C LEU A 107 -4.79 -0.87 -9.94
N ILE A 108 -5.18 -0.85 -8.67
CA ILE A 108 -6.61 -0.78 -8.28
C ILE A 108 -7.14 0.65 -8.22
N GLY A 109 -6.27 1.66 -8.14
CA GLY A 109 -6.59 3.08 -7.93
C GLY A 109 -7.67 3.62 -8.87
N PRO A 110 -7.55 3.43 -10.20
CA PRO A 110 -8.57 3.82 -11.18
C PRO A 110 -9.94 3.17 -10.93
N HIS A 111 -9.95 1.98 -10.33
CA HIS A 111 -11.12 1.13 -10.09
C HIS A 111 -11.72 1.30 -8.69
N LEU A 112 -11.08 2.08 -7.80
CA LEU A 112 -11.59 2.29 -6.44
C LEU A 112 -12.96 3.00 -6.47
N PRO A 113 -13.94 2.51 -5.68
CA PRO A 113 -15.26 3.15 -5.57
C PRO A 113 -15.17 4.59 -5.06
N GLY A 114 -15.80 5.53 -5.76
CA GLY A 114 -15.71 6.96 -5.47
C GLY A 114 -17.03 7.68 -5.15
N ARG A 115 -18.13 6.94 -4.97
CA ARG A 115 -19.43 7.52 -4.59
C ARG A 115 -19.49 7.77 -3.09
#